data_AF-K2E5Q8-F1
#
_entry.id   AF-K2E5Q8-F1
#
_cell.length_a   1.000
_cell.length_b   1.000
_cell.length_c   1.000
_cell.angle_alpha   90.00
_cell.angle_beta   90.00
_cell.angle_gamma   90.00
#
_symmetry.space_group_name_H-M   'P 1'
#
loop_
_entity.id
_entity.type
_entity.pdbx_description
1 polymer ?
#
loop_
_entity_poly.entity_id
_entity_poly.type
_entity_poly.pdbx_seq_one_letter_code
_entity_poly.pdbx_strand_id
1 'polypeptide(L)'
;MAFSLGAPDAKELANEFAPYFNAEDIISLERFQVYMKLMKDGMTSHPFSARILVPFEKDFLLAKTGNRDRVIQRSREKYGVPREYVESKINKWVEAKFDKGTAIAQEYKDKEGKTLGTTEIPLDKGTSEGQLI
;
A
#
# COMPACT_ATOMS: atom_id res chain seq x y z
N MET A 1 -30.10 3.66 -2.03
CA MET A 1 -29.83 2.40 -2.74
C MET A 1 -29.60 1.33 -1.67
N ALA A 2 -30.14 0.13 -1.85
CA ALA A 2 -30.08 -0.98 -0.91
C ALA A 2 -29.61 -2.26 -1.62
N PHE A 3 -28.72 -3.01 -0.98
CA PHE A 3 -28.32 -4.37 -1.36
C PHE A 3 -29.02 -5.37 -0.44
N SER A 4 -28.73 -6.67 -0.58
CA SER A 4 -29.13 -7.66 0.42
C SER A 4 -28.55 -7.29 1.78
N LEU A 5 -29.41 -7.01 2.76
CA LEU A 5 -29.03 -6.64 4.12
C LEU A 5 -29.52 -7.68 5.13
N GLY A 6 -28.94 -7.64 6.34
CA GLY A 6 -29.45 -8.42 7.47
C GLY A 6 -30.78 -7.88 8.00
N ALA A 7 -31.52 -8.72 8.73
CA ALA A 7 -32.81 -8.36 9.33
C ALA A 7 -32.83 -7.03 10.12
N PRO A 8 -31.85 -6.70 10.99
CA PRO A 8 -31.90 -5.44 11.74
C PRO A 8 -31.78 -4.21 10.82
N ASP A 9 -30.85 -4.22 9.87
CA ASP A 9 -30.62 -3.08 8.97
C ASP A 9 -31.75 -2.93 7.93
N ALA A 10 -32.31 -4.04 7.47
CA ALA A 10 -33.41 -4.04 6.52
C ALA A 10 -34.68 -3.38 7.10
N LYS A 11 -34.95 -3.58 8.40
CA LYS A 11 -36.11 -2.99 9.07
C LYS A 11 -36.05 -1.47 9.12
N GLU A 12 -34.90 -0.91 9.45
CA GLU A 12 -34.71 0.55 9.49
C GLU A 12 -34.80 1.15 8.08
N LEU A 13 -34.21 0.47 7.09
CA LEU A 13 -34.15 0.95 5.73
C LEU A 13 -35.50 0.84 4.99
N ALA A 14 -36.36 -0.12 5.34
CA ALA A 14 -37.65 -0.32 4.71
C ALA A 14 -38.54 0.93 4.74
N ASN A 15 -38.42 1.78 5.77
CA ASN A 15 -39.19 3.02 5.89
C ASN A 15 -38.92 4.01 4.73
N GLU A 16 -37.71 4.03 4.17
CA GLU A 16 -37.34 4.91 3.05
C GLU A 16 -37.93 4.44 1.71
N PHE A 17 -38.26 3.15 1.63
CA PHE A 17 -38.81 2.48 0.46
C PHE A 17 -40.32 2.22 0.56
N ALA A 18 -40.91 2.47 1.73
CA ALA A 18 -42.34 2.40 1.95
C ALA A 18 -43.09 3.35 1.00
N PRO A 19 -44.27 2.94 0.49
CA PRO A 19 -44.98 1.68 0.74
C PRO A 19 -44.63 0.53 -0.23
N TYR A 20 -43.62 0.67 -1.07
CA TYR A 20 -43.40 -0.23 -2.21
C TYR A 20 -42.66 -1.51 -1.86
N PHE A 21 -41.70 -1.43 -0.94
CA PHE A 21 -40.87 -2.56 -0.52
C PHE A 21 -40.85 -2.67 1.00
N ASN A 22 -40.88 -3.91 1.48
CA ASN A 22 -40.80 -4.25 2.89
C ASN A 22 -39.40 -4.71 3.28
N ALA A 23 -39.18 -4.94 4.57
CA ALA A 23 -37.90 -5.44 5.08
C ALA A 23 -37.56 -6.81 4.50
N GLU A 24 -38.55 -7.70 4.33
CA GLU A 24 -38.40 -9.04 3.76
C GLU A 24 -37.92 -8.99 2.30
N ASP A 25 -38.38 -8.00 1.54
CA ASP A 25 -37.95 -7.82 0.14
C ASP A 25 -36.48 -7.44 0.07
N ILE A 26 -36.01 -6.58 0.99
CA ILE A 26 -34.60 -6.16 1.06
C ILE A 26 -33.70 -7.32 1.47
N ILE A 27 -34.15 -8.18 2.39
CA ILE A 27 -33.40 -9.36 2.85
C ILE A 27 -33.30 -10.42 1.74
N SER A 28 -34.36 -10.61 0.97
CA SER A 28 -34.45 -11.64 -0.08
C SER A 28 -33.80 -11.25 -1.41
N LEU A 29 -33.20 -10.06 -1.52
CA LEU A 29 -32.50 -9.61 -2.73
C LEU A 29 -31.41 -10.63 -3.16
N GLU A 30 -31.51 -11.06 -4.42
CA GLU A 30 -30.52 -11.96 -5.02
C GLU A 30 -29.19 -11.24 -5.32
N ARG A 31 -28.15 -12.04 -5.59
CA ARG A 31 -26.84 -11.53 -5.98
C ARG A 31 -26.96 -10.63 -7.22
N PHE A 32 -26.35 -9.46 -7.14
CA PHE A 32 -26.36 -8.41 -8.17
C PHE A 32 -27.69 -7.71 -8.41
N GLN A 33 -28.71 -7.94 -7.59
CA GLN A 33 -29.93 -7.16 -7.59
C GLN A 33 -29.88 -6.09 -6.49
N VAL A 34 -30.48 -4.93 -6.75
CA VAL A 34 -30.56 -3.82 -5.80
C VAL A 34 -31.91 -3.14 -5.89
N TYR A 35 -32.34 -2.55 -4.77
CA TYR A 35 -33.42 -1.57 -4.78
C TYR A 35 -32.85 -0.16 -4.73
N MET A 36 -33.41 0.73 -5.55
CA MET A 36 -32.95 2.10 -5.60
C MET A 36 -34.09 3.08 -5.77
N LYS A 37 -33.90 4.24 -5.15
CA LYS A 37 -34.75 5.43 -5.23
C LYS A 37 -33.85 6.54 -5.70
N LEU A 38 -34.12 7.08 -6.87
CA LEU A 38 -33.29 8.14 -7.47
C LEU A 38 -33.97 9.50 -7.33
N MET A 39 -33.18 10.55 -7.23
CA MET A 39 -33.70 11.90 -7.45
C MET A 39 -33.53 12.23 -8.93
N LYS A 40 -34.64 12.59 -9.58
CA LYS A 40 -34.65 13.06 -10.96
C LYS A 40 -35.25 14.45 -10.97
N ASP A 41 -34.52 15.42 -11.52
CA ASP A 41 -34.95 16.82 -11.62
C ASP A 41 -35.38 17.43 -10.26
N GLY A 42 -34.64 17.06 -9.20
CA GLY A 42 -34.92 17.52 -7.82
C GLY A 42 -36.10 16.82 -7.14
N MET A 43 -36.84 15.96 -7.84
CA MET A 43 -37.94 15.17 -7.26
C MET A 43 -37.49 13.74 -7.01
N THR A 44 -37.93 13.18 -5.88
CA THR A 44 -37.66 11.78 -5.56
C THR A 44 -38.57 10.88 -6.38
N SER A 45 -37.97 9.99 -7.17
CA SER A 45 -38.68 8.99 -7.96
C SER A 45 -39.23 7.86 -7.09
N HIS A 46 -40.15 7.09 -7.68
CA HIS A 46 -40.61 5.84 -7.08
C HIS A 46 -39.45 4.85 -6.99
N PRO A 47 -39.33 4.10 -5.88
CA PRO A 47 -38.41 2.98 -5.78
C PRO A 47 -38.58 1.97 -6.92
N PHE A 48 -37.47 1.47 -7.45
CA PHE A 48 -37.45 0.41 -8.46
C PHE A 48 -36.31 -0.57 -8.22
N SER A 49 -36.45 -1.78 -8.76
CA SER A 49 -35.40 -2.78 -8.78
C SER A 49 -34.45 -2.53 -9.95
N ALA A 50 -33.15 -2.75 -9.70
CA ALA A 50 -32.12 -2.66 -10.72
C ALA A 50 -31.14 -3.81 -10.57
N ARG A 51 -30.42 -4.10 -11.66
CA ARG A 51 -29.35 -5.08 -11.68
C ARG A 51 -28.02 -4.36 -11.85
N ILE A 52 -27.06 -4.66 -10.98
CA ILE A 52 -25.71 -4.10 -11.06
C ILE A 52 -24.86 -4.89 -12.07
N LEU A 53 -23.70 -4.33 -12.38
CA LEU A 53 -22.71 -4.99 -13.24
C LEU A 53 -22.25 -6.30 -12.59
N VAL A 54 -22.52 -7.40 -13.29
CA VAL A 54 -21.95 -8.72 -13.00
C VAL A 54 -20.50 -8.70 -13.50
N PRO A 55 -19.56 -9.43 -12.89
CA PRO A 55 -18.25 -9.66 -13.48
C PRO A 55 -18.38 -10.07 -14.95
N PHE A 56 -17.42 -9.65 -15.79
CA PHE A 56 -17.40 -9.95 -17.22
C PHE A 56 -17.39 -11.47 -17.48
N GLU A 57 -18.55 -12.10 -17.41
CA GLU A 57 -18.82 -13.39 -18.01
C GLU A 57 -18.63 -13.23 -19.53
N LYS A 58 -18.25 -14.32 -20.21
CA LYS A 58 -17.91 -14.30 -21.64
C LYS A 58 -19.02 -13.71 -22.52
N ASP A 59 -20.25 -13.70 -22.01
CA ASP A 59 -21.48 -13.36 -22.73
C ASP A 59 -22.15 -12.07 -22.19
N PHE A 60 -21.42 -11.19 -21.49
CA PHE A 60 -22.01 -9.97 -20.90
C PHE A 60 -22.43 -8.92 -21.94
N LEU A 61 -23.44 -8.11 -21.59
CA LEU A 61 -24.04 -7.03 -22.40
C LEU A 61 -23.05 -5.96 -22.90
N LEU A 62 -21.88 -5.85 -22.26
CA LEU A 62 -20.79 -4.97 -22.70
C LEU A 62 -19.64 -5.81 -23.24
N ALA A 63 -19.46 -5.77 -24.56
CA ALA A 63 -18.31 -6.36 -25.22
C ALA A 63 -17.01 -5.78 -24.65
N LYS A 64 -15.98 -6.63 -24.46
CA LYS A 64 -14.63 -6.14 -24.14
C LYS A 64 -14.22 -5.16 -25.23
N THR A 65 -13.92 -3.92 -24.85
CA THR A 65 -13.58 -2.82 -25.76
C THR A 65 -12.27 -3.02 -26.52
N GLY A 66 -11.53 -4.12 -26.29
CA GLY A 66 -10.24 -4.39 -26.95
C GLY A 66 -9.11 -3.44 -26.54
N ASN A 67 -9.36 -2.47 -25.67
CA ASN A 67 -8.43 -1.38 -25.34
C ASN A 67 -7.29 -1.77 -24.39
N ARG A 68 -7.08 -3.07 -24.13
CA ARG A 68 -6.10 -3.55 -23.15
C ARG A 68 -4.71 -2.95 -23.41
N ASP A 69 -4.23 -3.04 -24.65
CA ASP A 69 -2.88 -2.62 -24.98
C ASP A 69 -2.73 -1.09 -24.93
N ARG A 70 -3.78 -0.35 -25.34
CA ARG A 70 -3.83 1.11 -25.22
C ARG A 70 -3.79 1.57 -23.75
N VAL A 71 -4.52 0.88 -22.87
CA VAL A 71 -4.51 1.17 -21.43
C VAL A 71 -3.14 0.87 -20.81
N ILE A 72 -2.52 -0.26 -21.16
CA ILE A 72 -1.18 -0.62 -20.70
C ILE A 72 -0.16 0.41 -21.17
N GLN A 73 -0.21 0.81 -22.44
CA GLN A 73 0.69 1.82 -23.00
C GLN A 73 0.52 3.16 -22.28
N ARG A 74 -0.72 3.66 -22.13
CA ARG A 74 -0.99 4.90 -21.39
C ARG A 74 -0.53 4.86 -19.94
N SER A 75 -0.70 3.73 -19.27
CA SER A 75 -0.23 3.53 -17.90
C SER A 75 1.29 3.59 -17.83
N ARG A 76 2.00 2.94 -18.76
CA ARG A 76 3.47 2.99 -18.86
C ARG A 76 3.99 4.39 -19.22
N GLU A 77 3.31 5.11 -20.11
CA GLU A 77 3.66 6.50 -20.45
C GLU A 77 3.54 7.44 -19.24
N LYS A 78 2.48 7.26 -18.43
CA LYS A 78 2.18 8.17 -17.32
C LYS A 78 2.88 7.80 -16.01
N TYR A 79 3.06 6.51 -15.75
CA TYR A 79 3.54 5.98 -14.47
C TYR A 79 4.77 5.08 -14.59
N GLY A 80 5.12 4.65 -15.80
CA GLY A 80 6.31 3.83 -16.04
C GLY A 80 7.58 4.67 -16.00
N VAL A 81 8.66 4.04 -15.56
CA VAL A 81 10.01 4.62 -15.59
C VAL A 81 10.86 3.74 -16.51
N PRO A 82 11.73 4.33 -17.37
CA PRO A 82 12.62 3.54 -18.23
C PRO A 82 13.45 2.56 -17.41
N ARG A 83 13.56 1.34 -17.92
CA ARG A 83 14.26 0.24 -17.24
C ARG A 83 15.71 0.61 -16.96
N GLU A 84 16.37 1.23 -17.94
CA GLU A 84 17.76 1.64 -17.89
C GLU A 84 18.01 2.66 -16.76
N TYR A 85 17.06 3.57 -16.53
CA TYR A 85 17.13 4.54 -15.44
C TYR A 85 17.07 3.83 -14.08
N VAL A 86 16.14 2.89 -13.92
CA VAL A 86 15.98 2.12 -12.67
C VAL A 86 17.21 1.26 -12.42
N GLU A 87 17.71 0.54 -13.44
CA GLU A 87 18.91 -0.29 -13.34
C GLU A 87 20.14 0.55 -12.97
N SER A 88 20.32 1.73 -13.57
CA SER A 88 21.42 2.63 -13.22
C SER A 88 21.37 3.09 -11.76
N LYS A 89 20.17 3.34 -11.21
CA LYS A 89 19.99 3.70 -9.80
C LYS A 89 20.27 2.52 -8.88
N ILE A 90 19.84 1.32 -9.25
CA ILE A 90 20.11 0.10 -8.51
C ILE A 90 21.62 -0.16 -8.49
N ASN A 91 22.29 -0.12 -9.64
CA ASN A 91 23.73 -0.35 -9.71
C ASN A 91 24.51 0.67 -8.87
N LYS A 92 24.17 1.97 -8.95
CA LYS A 92 24.78 3.00 -8.09
C LYS A 92 24.56 2.73 -6.60
N TRP A 93 23.39 2.25 -6.21
CA TRP A 93 23.08 1.92 -4.81
C TRP A 93 23.83 0.67 -4.33
N VAL A 94 23.97 -0.34 -5.20
CA VAL A 94 24.72 -1.58 -4.92
C VAL A 94 26.23 -1.32 -4.89
N GLU A 95 26.74 -0.48 -5.79
CA GLU A 95 28.15 -0.08 -5.88
C GLU A 95 28.57 0.90 -4.77
N ALA A 96 27.62 1.64 -4.19
CA ALA A 96 27.82 2.37 -2.96
C ALA A 96 28.06 1.36 -1.83
N LYS A 97 29.29 0.84 -1.74
CA LYS A 97 29.79 0.08 -0.61
C LYS A 97 29.50 0.88 0.65
N PHE A 98 28.54 0.41 1.45
CA PHE A 98 28.52 0.71 2.87
C PHE A 98 29.75 0.04 3.48
N ASP A 99 30.90 0.71 3.39
CA ASP A 99 32.10 0.28 4.10
C ASP A 99 31.89 0.55 5.59
N LYS A 100 31.53 -0.50 6.33
CA LYS A 100 31.59 -0.49 7.80
C LYS A 100 32.95 -0.02 8.30
N GLY A 101 34.02 -0.23 7.52
CA GLY A 101 35.37 0.23 7.82
C GLY A 101 35.54 1.76 7.81
N THR A 102 34.87 2.49 6.91
CA THR A 102 35.01 3.97 6.85
C THR A 102 34.22 4.66 7.96
N ALA A 103 33.05 4.12 8.32
CA ALA A 103 32.26 4.62 9.45
C ALA A 103 32.97 4.39 10.79
N ILE A 104 33.57 3.21 10.97
CA ILE A 104 34.37 2.88 12.16
C ILE A 104 35.66 3.73 12.22
N ALA A 105 36.35 3.94 11.09
CA ALA A 105 37.55 4.79 11.04
C ALA A 105 37.27 6.27 11.33
N GLN A 106 36.08 6.78 10.96
CA GLN A 106 35.63 8.13 11.32
C GLN A 106 35.36 8.24 12.83
N GLU A 107 34.71 7.24 13.44
CA GLU A 107 34.52 7.19 14.90
C GLU A 107 35.83 7.12 15.70
N TYR A 108 36.86 6.44 15.18
CA TYR A 108 38.18 6.41 15.82
C TYR A 108 38.95 7.74 15.69
N LYS A 109 38.86 8.43 14.55
CA LYS A 109 39.48 9.76 14.37
C LYS A 109 38.83 10.85 15.22
N ASP A 110 37.53 10.79 15.42
CA ASP A 110 36.81 11.73 16.30
C ASP A 110 37.11 11.50 17.80
N LYS A 111 37.56 10.29 18.16
CA LYS A 111 38.05 9.97 19.52
C LYS A 111 39.51 10.38 19.74
N GLU A 112 40.40 10.18 18.77
CA GLU A 112 41.83 10.59 18.86
C GLU A 112 42.00 12.12 18.97
N GLY A 113 41.12 12.91 18.34
CA GLY A 113 41.14 14.37 18.47
C GLY A 113 40.82 14.90 19.88
N LYS A 114 40.34 14.04 20.80
CA LYS A 114 39.93 14.40 22.16
C LYS A 114 40.90 13.94 23.27
N THR A 115 41.92 13.15 22.95
CA THR A 115 42.80 12.50 23.95
C THR A 115 44.30 12.73 23.70
N LEU A 116 44.70 13.93 23.27
CA LEU A 116 46.10 14.37 23.29
C LEU A 116 46.27 15.52 24.29
N GLY A 117 46.25 15.14 25.57
CA GLY A 117 46.70 15.94 26.70
C GLY A 117 47.18 14.99 27.80
N THR A 118 48.50 14.86 27.93
CA THR A 118 49.28 14.18 29.01
C THR A 118 49.02 12.66 29.17
N THR A 119 50.00 11.75 29.12
CA THR A 119 51.30 11.72 29.82
C THR A 119 52.18 10.63 29.20
N GLU A 120 53.48 10.92 29.07
CA GLU A 120 54.56 10.03 28.60
C GLU A 120 54.88 8.91 29.62
N ILE A 121 55.18 7.68 29.16
CA ILE A 121 56.15 6.76 29.81
C ILE A 121 56.83 5.87 28.73
N PRO A 122 58.16 5.61 28.78
CA PRO A 122 58.94 4.99 27.70
C PRO A 122 59.13 3.46 27.82
N LEU A 123 59.53 2.85 26.69
CA LEU A 123 59.95 1.44 26.55
C LEU A 123 61.41 1.22 26.97
N ASP A 124 61.74 0.14 27.69
CA ASP A 124 62.56 -1.01 27.20
C ASP A 124 63.15 -1.91 28.33
N LYS A 125 63.16 -3.22 28.03
CA LYS A 125 63.99 -4.37 28.45
C LYS A 125 64.53 -4.58 29.89
N GLY A 126 64.38 -5.85 30.32
CA GLY A 126 65.54 -6.69 30.68
C GLY A 126 65.62 -7.28 32.10
N THR A 127 65.41 -8.61 32.18
CA THR A 127 66.17 -9.62 32.97
C THR A 127 66.32 -9.53 34.51
N SER A 128 66.22 -10.73 35.13
CA SER A 128 66.70 -11.18 36.47
C SER A 128 65.92 -10.63 37.67
N GLU A 129 65.70 -11.30 38.79
CA GLU A 129 66.01 -12.61 39.37
C GLU A 129 65.21 -12.67 40.70
N GLY A 130 64.96 -13.86 41.26
CA GLY A 130 64.69 -14.05 42.70
C GLY A 130 63.24 -13.79 43.14
N GLN A 131 62.41 -14.78 43.46
CA GLN A 131 62.46 -15.72 44.60
C GLN A 131 61.90 -15.15 45.93
N LEU A 132 60.81 -15.81 46.39
CA LEU A 132 60.25 -15.91 47.76
C LEU A 132 59.76 -14.58 48.38
N ILE A 133 58.58 -14.49 49.01
CA ILE A 133 57.96 -15.37 50.04
C ILE A 133 56.45 -15.37 49.82
#